data_AF-A0A084SHG7-F1
#
_entry.id   AF-A0A084SHG7-F1
#
_cell.length_a   1.000
_cell.length_b   1.000
_cell.length_c   1.000
_cell.angle_alpha   90.00
_cell.angle_beta   90.00
_cell.angle_gamma   90.00
#
_symmetry.space_group_name_H-M   'P 1'
#
loop_
_entity.id
_entity.type
_entity.pdbx_description
1 polymer ?
#
loop_
_entity_poly.entity_id
_entity_poly.type
_entity_poly.pdbx_seq_one_letter_code
_entity_poly.pdbx_strand_id
1 'polypeptide(L)'
;MAERSELQEGMVVWTHRGEKLGHVIEVTDEGFIVEKGLLVWRKDYAVSLEDVREIIADEVYLNHGPDSLLSGPREISRPPRRTTH
;
A
#
# COMPACT_ATOMS: atom_id res chain seq x y z
N MET A 1 16.21 5.60 -0.59
CA MET A 1 14.99 5.64 0.25
C MET A 1 13.97 6.41 -0.56
N ALA A 2 12.78 5.85 -0.78
CA ALA A 2 11.74 6.56 -1.51
C ALA A 2 11.30 7.80 -0.74
N GLU A 3 11.06 8.90 -1.45
CA GLU A 3 10.55 10.12 -0.84
C GLU A 3 9.02 10.11 -0.86
N ARG A 4 8.39 10.57 0.22
CA ARG A 4 6.92 10.70 0.30
C ARG A 4 6.35 11.50 -0.88
N SER A 5 7.09 12.49 -1.36
CA SER A 5 6.71 13.35 -2.50
C SER A 5 6.53 12.60 -3.82
N GLU A 6 7.11 11.39 -3.94
CA GLU A 6 6.99 10.53 -5.12
C GLU A 6 5.74 9.64 -5.06
N LEU A 7 5.09 9.51 -3.89
CA LEU A 7 3.89 8.68 -3.70
C LEU A 7 2.61 9.47 -3.96
N GLN A 8 1.69 8.86 -4.69
CA GLN A 8 0.39 9.43 -5.02
C GLN A 8 -0.72 8.38 -4.87
N GLU A 9 -1.92 8.85 -4.53
CA GLU A 9 -3.12 8.01 -4.53
C GLU A 9 -3.40 7.49 -5.94
N GLY A 10 -3.83 6.23 -6.04
CA GLY A 10 -4.08 5.54 -7.31
C GLY A 10 -2.94 4.62 -7.75
N MET A 11 -1.71 4.87 -7.29
CA MET A 11 -0.54 4.08 -7.68
C MET A 11 -0.69 2.59 -7.38
N VAL A 12 -0.21 1.73 -8.29
CA VAL A 12 -0.23 0.28 -8.13
C VAL A 12 0.91 -0.16 -7.22
N VAL A 13 0.63 -1.03 -6.26
CA VAL A 13 1.65 -1.54 -5.34
C VAL A 13 1.92 -3.01 -5.60
N TRP A 14 3.19 -3.36 -5.78
CA TRP A 14 3.70 -4.69 -6.07
C TRP A 14 4.57 -5.22 -4.93
N THR A 15 4.40 -6.49 -4.57
CA THR A 15 5.26 -7.16 -3.58
C THR A 15 6.63 -7.49 -4.18
N HIS A 16 7.58 -7.87 -3.33
CA HIS A 16 8.91 -8.34 -3.74
C HIS A 16 8.89 -9.53 -4.72
N ARG A 17 7.79 -10.30 -4.78
CA ARG A 17 7.61 -11.45 -5.68
C ARG A 17 6.97 -11.08 -7.01
N GLY A 18 6.64 -9.81 -7.24
CA GLY A 18 5.92 -9.35 -8.42
C GLY A 18 4.41 -9.62 -8.36
N GLU A 19 3.86 -9.85 -7.16
CA GLU A 19 2.41 -10.00 -6.99
C GLU A 19 1.78 -8.64 -6.73
N LYS A 20 0.62 -8.36 -7.33
CA LYS A 20 -0.11 -7.12 -7.05
C LYS A 20 -0.69 -7.16 -5.63
N LEU A 21 -0.25 -6.22 -4.80
CA LEU A 21 -0.82 -6.02 -3.47
C LEU A 21 -2.15 -5.26 -3.57
N GLY A 22 -2.18 -4.13 -4.28
CA GLY A 22 -3.35 -3.26 -4.36
C GLY A 22 -3.05 -1.91 -4.98
N HIS A 23 -3.80 -0.88 -4.58
CA HIS A 23 -3.55 0.51 -4.97
C HIS A 23 -3.42 1.42 -3.75
N VAL A 24 -2.62 2.46 -3.85
CA VAL A 24 -2.50 3.50 -2.83
C VAL A 24 -3.83 4.25 -2.72
N ILE A 25 -4.40 4.31 -1.52
CA ILE A 25 -5.68 5.00 -1.25
C ILE A 25 -5.56 6.13 -0.22
N GLU A 26 -4.37 6.32 0.35
CA GLU A 26 -4.05 7.37 1.32
C GLU A 26 -2.52 7.42 1.51
N VAL A 27 -1.94 8.62 1.52
CA VAL A 27 -0.51 8.84 1.82
C VAL A 27 -0.39 9.62 3.14
N THR A 28 0.22 9.00 4.15
CA THR A 28 0.40 9.59 5.49
C THR A 28 1.83 10.11 5.65
N ASP A 29 2.15 10.70 6.81
CA ASP A 29 3.52 11.15 7.10
C ASP A 29 4.49 9.97 7.31
N GLU A 30 3.97 8.87 7.87
CA GLU A 30 4.75 7.67 8.23
C GLU A 30 4.80 6.61 7.09
N GLY A 31 3.98 6.75 6.06
CA GLY A 31 3.80 5.72 5.06
C GLY A 31 2.60 5.95 4.15
N PHE A 32 1.94 4.86 3.78
CA PHE A 32 0.76 4.90 2.92
C PHE A 32 -0.10 3.66 3.11
N ILE A 33 -1.30 3.71 2.56
CA ILE A 33 -2.32 2.69 2.74
C ILE A 33 -2.68 2.12 1.38
N VAL A 34 -2.69 0.79 1.31
CA VAL A 34 -2.95 0.03 0.10
C VAL A 34 -4.26 -0.72 0.25
N GLU A 35 -5.21 -0.48 -0.64
CA GLU A 35 -6.45 -1.26 -0.71
C GLU A 35 -6.28 -2.44 -1.68
N LYS A 36 -6.55 -3.65 -1.17
CA LYS A 36 -6.64 -4.89 -1.94
C LYS A 36 -8.10 -5.33 -2.04
N GLY A 37 -8.58 -5.54 -3.26
CA GLY A 37 -9.88 -6.18 -3.55
C GLY A 37 -10.92 -5.25 -4.16
N LEU A 38 -12.11 -5.81 -4.43
CA LEU A 38 -13.26 -5.11 -5.02
C LEU A 38 -14.51 -5.33 -4.13
N LEU A 39 -15.17 -4.23 -3.77
CA LEU A 39 -16.46 -4.11 -3.06
C LEU A 39 -16.66 -4.84 -1.71
N VAL A 40 -16.55 -6.17 -1.63
CA VAL A 40 -17.07 -6.98 -0.51
C VAL A 40 -16.00 -7.55 0.42
N TRP A 41 -14.78 -7.76 -0.09
CA TRP A 41 -13.60 -8.21 0.68
C TRP A 41 -12.46 -7.22 0.50
N ARG A 42 -12.65 -6.01 1.01
CA ARG A 42 -11.57 -5.02 1.07
C ARG A 42 -10.63 -5.39 2.21
N LYS A 43 -9.36 -5.52 1.86
CA LYS A 43 -8.26 -5.64 2.82
C LYS A 43 -7.35 -4.44 2.62
N ASP A 44 -7.19 -3.67 3.68
CA ASP A 44 -6.31 -2.52 3.66
C ASP A 44 -4.99 -2.91 4.31
N TYR A 45 -3.90 -2.42 3.76
CA TYR A 45 -2.55 -2.64 4.26
C TYR A 45 -1.89 -1.32 4.56
N ALA A 46 -1.35 -1.16 5.76
CA ALA A 46 -0.43 -0.08 6.08
C ALA A 46 0.99 -0.47 5.67
N VAL A 47 1.66 0.42 4.92
CA VAL A 47 3.01 0.20 4.40
C VAL A 47 3.89 1.37 4.84
N SER A 48 5.06 1.05 5.42
CA SER A 48 6.07 2.06 5.80
C SER A 48 6.89 2.47 4.57
N LEU A 49 7.33 3.74 4.53
CA LEU A 49 8.23 4.24 3.48
C LEU A 49 9.55 3.46 3.44
N GLU A 50 9.99 2.89 4.57
CA GLU A 50 11.19 2.06 4.65
C GLU A 50 11.08 0.75 3.85
N ASP A 51 9.84 0.27 3.63
CA ASP A 51 9.59 -0.96 2.89
C ASP A 51 9.57 -0.74 1.38
N VAL A 52 9.57 0.52 0.93
CA VAL A 52 9.60 0.85 -0.50
C VAL A 52 10.99 0.57 -1.07
N ARG A 53 11.05 -0.30 -2.07
CA ARG A 53 12.26 -0.60 -2.84
C ARG A 53 12.53 0.47 -3.88
N GLU A 54 11.53 0.77 -4.69
CA GLU A 54 11.60 1.72 -5.80
C GLU A 54 10.19 2.17 -6.23
N ILE A 55 10.11 3.33 -6.86
CA ILE A 55 8.92 3.86 -7.51
C ILE A 55 9.26 4.09 -8.98
N ILE A 56 8.48 3.50 -9.87
CA ILE A 56 8.66 3.65 -11.33
C ILE A 56 7.32 4.06 -11.92
N ALA A 57 7.26 5.26 -12.51
CA ALA A 57 6.05 5.84 -13.05
C ALA A 57 4.91 5.88 -12.02
N ASP A 58 3.89 5.02 -12.16
CA ASP A 58 2.72 4.92 -11.27
C ASP A 58 2.73 3.64 -10.44
N GLU A 59 3.89 2.98 -10.35
CA GLU A 59 4.06 1.70 -9.68
C GLU A 59 5.05 1.80 -8.52
N VAL A 60 4.65 1.26 -7.37
CA VAL A 60 5.45 1.17 -6.15
C VAL A 60 5.83 -0.29 -5.93
N TYR A 61 7.12 -0.56 -5.78
CA TYR A 61 7.64 -1.90 -5.53
C TYR A 61 8.15 -2.01 -4.10
N LEU A 62 7.74 -3.06 -3.40
CA LEU A 62 8.10 -3.28 -1.99
C LEU A 62 9.25 -4.26 -1.83
N ASN A 63 10.00 -4.10 -0.73
CA ASN A 63 11.04 -5.01 -0.28
C ASN A 63 10.45 -6.31 0.28
N HIS A 64 9.24 -6.26 0.86
CA HIS A 64 8.63 -7.42 1.51
C HIS A 64 7.19 -7.68 1.04
N GLY A 65 6.68 -8.87 1.40
CA GLY A 65 5.27 -9.25 1.25
C GLY A 65 4.51 -9.11 2.57
N PRO A 66 3.18 -9.22 2.55
CA PRO A 66 2.33 -9.12 3.75
C PRO A 66 2.56 -10.25 4.77
N ASP A 67 3.24 -11.32 4.37
CA ASP A 67 3.69 -12.42 5.23
C ASP A 67 4.96 -12.10 6.05
N SER A 68 5.61 -10.96 5.81
CA SER A 68 6.85 -10.58 6.50
C SER A 68 6.61 -10.08 7.92
N LEU A 69 7.42 -10.56 8.87
CA LEU A 69 7.35 -10.21 10.30
C LEU A 69 8.13 -8.95 10.69
N LEU A 70 8.94 -8.39 9.76
CA LEU A 70 9.83 -7.26 10.03
C LEU A 70 9.13 -5.93 9.71
N SER A 71 9.20 -5.50 8.45
CA SER A 71 8.72 -4.19 7.97
C SER A 71 7.73 -4.30 6.81
N GLY A 72 7.16 -5.49 6.54
CA GLY A 72 6.23 -5.69 5.43
C GLY A 72 4.85 -5.06 5.65
N PRO A 73 4.01 -5.05 4.61
CA PRO A 73 2.64 -4.54 4.67
C PRO A 73 1.83 -5.18 5.79
N ARG A 74 1.23 -4.36 6.66
CA ARG A 74 0.39 -4.84 7.77
C ARG A 74 -1.07 -4.69 7.44
N GLU A 75 -1.81 -5.80 7.48
CA GLU A 75 -3.26 -5.77 7.30
C GLU A 75 -3.91 -4.96 8.44
N ILE A 76 -4.74 -3.99 8.07
CA ILE A 76 -5.49 -3.14 9.01
C ILE A 76 -6.99 -3.27 8.74
N SER A 77 -7.77 -3.32 9.82
CA SER A 77 -9.24 -3.28 9.73
C SER A 77 -9.69 -1.82 9.70
N ARG A 78 -9.94 -1.27 8.51
CA ARG A 78 -10.62 0.02 8.40
C ARG A 78 -12.14 -0.18 8.44
N PRO A 79 -12.90 0.69 9.13
CA PRO A 79 -14.34 0.68 8.99
C PRO A 79 -14.72 0.95 7.53
N PRO A 80 -15.83 0.39 7.02
CA PRO A 80 -16.27 0.67 5.66
C PRO A 80 -16.38 2.18 5.46
N ARG A 81 -15.75 2.70 4.40
CA ARG A 81 -15.86 4.12 4.04
C ARG A 81 -17.35 4.44 3.96
N ARG A 82 -17.85 5.28 4.89
CA ARG A 82 -19.20 5.83 4.79
C ARG A 82 -19.22 6.66 3.51
N THR A 83 -19.81 6.11 2.46
CA THR A 83 -20.22 6.90 1.30
C THR A 83 -21.24 7.89 1.82
N THR A 84 -20.81 9.10 2.17
CA THR A 84 -21.75 10.20 2.39
C THR A 84 -22.32 10.52 1.03
N HIS A 85 -23.57 10.13 0.84
CA HIS A 85 -24.41 10.45 -0.32
C HIS A 85 -24.74 11.94 -0.37
#